data_AF-A0A1F4B4S4-F1
#
_entry.id   AF-A0A1F4B4S4-F1
#
_cell.length_a   1.000
_cell.length_b   1.000
_cell.length_c   1.000
_cell.angle_alpha   90.00
_cell.angle_beta   90.00
_cell.angle_gamma   90.00
#
_symmetry.space_group_name_H-M   'P 1'
#
loop_
_entity.id
_entity.type
_entity.pdbx_description
1 polymer ?
#
loop_
_entity_poly.entity_id
_entity_poly.type
_entity_poly.pdbx_seq_one_letter_code
_entity_poly.pdbx_strand_id
1 'polypeptide(L)'
;MTELRATFGGPGVSDEEFLLRYIMKGETEVEAMRAAGAPRQYFNASLPLLTLLQELGKHKAVRYINVQRSRDRLSVENRSLN
;
A
#
# COMPACT_ATOMS: atom_id res chain seq x y z
N MET A 1 -18.35 -16.94 21.44
CA MET A 1 -17.87 -16.14 20.29
C MET A 1 -18.84 -15.01 19.93
N THR A 2 -20.15 -15.23 19.93
CA THR A 2 -21.16 -14.22 19.56
C THR A 2 -21.16 -12.97 20.45
N GLU A 3 -21.09 -13.15 21.77
CA GLU A 3 -21.05 -12.03 22.73
C GLU A 3 -19.77 -11.20 22.60
N LEU A 4 -18.61 -11.86 22.41
CA LEU A 4 -17.34 -11.17 22.22
C LEU A 4 -17.32 -10.36 20.92
N ARG A 5 -17.88 -10.90 19.84
CA ARG A 5 -18.03 -10.16 18.58
C ARG A 5 -18.95 -8.96 18.72
N ALA A 6 -20.00 -9.04 19.54
CA ALA A 6 -20.88 -7.90 19.80
C ALA A 6 -20.14 -6.69 20.39
N THR A 7 -19.06 -6.92 21.14
CA THR A 7 -18.22 -5.86 21.73
C THR A 7 -17.24 -5.22 20.75
N PHE A 8 -17.01 -5.81 19.57
CA PHE A 8 -16.00 -5.38 18.59
C PHE A 8 -16.57 -5.26 17.16
N GLY A 9 -17.77 -4.68 17.03
CA GLY A 9 -18.42 -4.35 15.75
C GLY A 9 -19.49 -5.34 15.27
N GLY A 10 -19.69 -6.44 16.01
CA GLY A 10 -20.81 -7.37 15.80
C GLY A 10 -20.57 -8.46 14.75
N PRO A 11 -21.65 -9.12 14.29
CA PRO A 11 -21.55 -10.27 13.38
C PRO A 11 -21.21 -9.89 11.93
N GLY A 12 -21.26 -8.62 11.56
CA GLY A 12 -20.95 -8.14 10.19
C GLY A 12 -19.48 -7.90 9.91
N VAL A 13 -18.61 -8.11 10.90
CA VAL A 13 -17.17 -7.81 10.81
C VAL A 13 -16.39 -9.06 10.40
N SER A 14 -15.43 -8.92 9.48
CA SER A 14 -14.56 -10.03 9.09
C SER A 14 -13.71 -10.51 10.27
N ASP A 15 -13.18 -11.73 10.16
CA ASP A 15 -12.36 -12.35 11.20
C ASP A 15 -11.09 -11.54 11.47
N GLU A 16 -10.45 -11.02 10.41
CA GLU A 16 -9.25 -10.18 10.52
C GLU A 16 -9.52 -8.86 11.23
N GLU A 17 -10.63 -8.20 10.90
CA GLU A 17 -11.01 -6.92 11.51
C GLU A 17 -11.46 -7.11 12.96
N PHE A 18 -12.17 -8.20 13.28
CA PHE A 18 -12.48 -8.58 14.66
C PHE A 18 -11.19 -8.80 15.48
N LEU A 19 -10.22 -9.53 14.94
CA LEU A 19 -8.93 -9.77 15.60
C LEU A 19 -8.16 -8.46 15.81
N LEU A 20 -8.14 -7.58 14.82
CA LEU A 20 -7.49 -6.26 14.93
C LEU A 20 -8.11 -5.45 16.09
N ARG A 21 -9.43 -5.33 16.13
CA ARG A 21 -10.17 -4.62 17.20
C ARG A 21 -9.93 -5.24 18.58
N TYR A 22 -9.88 -6.56 18.65
CA TYR A 22 -9.58 -7.28 19.90
C TYR A 22 -8.15 -7.00 20.40
N ILE A 23 -7.15 -7.06 19.53
CA ILE A 23 -5.73 -6.79 19.87
C ILE A 23 -5.53 -5.32 20.29
N MET A 24 -6.20 -4.40 19.60
CA MET A 24 -6.20 -2.97 19.92
C MET A 24 -7.04 -2.62 21.15
N LYS A 25 -7.75 -3.60 21.75
CA LYS A 25 -8.61 -3.46 22.93
C LYS A 25 -9.77 -2.48 22.74
N GLY A 26 -10.26 -2.33 21.52
CA GLY A 26 -11.38 -1.45 21.22
C GLY A 26 -11.50 -1.08 19.75
N GLU A 27 -12.50 -0.27 19.46
CA GLU A 27 -12.79 0.24 18.12
C GLU A 27 -12.24 1.65 17.91
N THR A 28 -12.03 2.42 18.99
CA THR A 28 -11.74 3.86 18.94
C THR A 28 -10.49 4.18 18.12
N GLU A 29 -9.39 3.49 18.35
CA GLU A 29 -8.12 3.70 17.64
C GLU A 29 -8.22 3.25 16.18
N VAL A 30 -8.91 2.15 15.92
CA VAL A 30 -9.11 1.61 14.56
C VAL A 30 -9.96 2.56 13.73
N GLU A 31 -11.05 3.08 14.30
CA GLU A 31 -11.91 4.07 13.65
C GLU A 31 -11.18 5.41 13.48
N ALA A 32 -10.38 5.84 14.45
CA ALA A 32 -9.56 7.05 14.32
C ALA A 32 -8.52 6.92 13.20
N MET A 33 -7.86 5.77 13.07
CA MET A 33 -6.93 5.49 11.97
C MET A 33 -7.66 5.45 10.61
N ARG A 34 -8.85 4.84 10.56
CA ARG A 34 -9.67 4.78 9.34
C ARG A 34 -10.13 6.17 8.92
N ALA A 35 -10.60 6.98 9.86
CA ALA A 35 -11.02 8.36 9.64
C ALA A 35 -9.86 9.28 9.22
N ALA A 36 -8.65 9.02 9.72
CA ALA A 36 -7.44 9.72 9.28
C ALA A 36 -7.08 9.42 7.80
N GLY A 37 -7.62 8.33 7.25
CA GLY A 37 -7.37 7.90 5.88
C GLY A 37 -5.98 7.27 5.71
N ALA A 38 -5.65 6.93 4.47
CA ALA A 38 -4.34 6.35 4.17
C ALA A 38 -3.21 7.32 4.61
N PRO A 39 -2.09 6.81 5.15
CA PRO A 39 -0.95 7.65 5.47
C PRO A 39 -0.56 8.44 4.22
N ARG A 40 -0.28 9.74 4.40
CA ARG A 40 0.14 10.61 3.31
C ARG A 40 1.36 9.97 2.63
N GLN A 41 1.17 9.50 1.40
CA GLN A 41 2.27 9.17 0.51
C GLN A 41 2.93 10.48 0.13
N TYR A 42 3.87 10.92 0.95
CA TYR A 42 4.73 11.99 0.55
C TYR A 42 5.61 11.45 -0.58
N PHE A 43 5.27 11.79 -1.82
CA PHE A 43 6.21 11.74 -2.96
C PHE A 43 7.35 12.76 -2.78
N ASN A 44 7.80 12.95 -1.54
CA ASN A 44 8.90 13.83 -1.19
C ASN A 44 10.21 13.09 -1.47
N ALA A 45 11.30 13.85 -1.57
CA ALA A 45 12.62 13.48 -2.06
C ALA A 45 13.35 12.30 -1.36
N SER A 46 12.67 11.47 -0.58
CA SER A 46 13.18 10.26 0.07
C SER A 46 13.39 9.09 -0.90
N LEU A 47 12.61 9.00 -1.97
CA LEU A 47 12.70 7.91 -2.98
C LEU A 47 12.69 8.45 -4.43
N PRO A 48 13.61 9.35 -4.81
CA PRO A 48 13.58 10.04 -6.10
C PRO A 48 13.63 9.08 -7.30
N LEU A 49 14.33 7.95 -7.14
CA LEU A 49 14.43 6.93 -8.17
C LEU A 49 13.10 6.20 -8.40
N LEU A 50 12.35 5.91 -7.33
CA LEU A 50 11.03 5.27 -7.45
C LEU A 50 10.04 6.22 -8.14
N THR A 51 10.05 7.50 -7.75
CA THR A 51 9.21 8.52 -8.38
C THR A 51 9.51 8.65 -9.88
N LEU A 52 10.80 8.70 -10.26
CA LEU A 52 11.20 8.74 -11.66
C LEU A 52 10.68 7.52 -12.44
N LEU A 53 10.84 6.32 -11.89
CA LEU A 53 10.37 5.08 -12.54
C LEU A 53 8.84 5.06 -12.70
N GLN A 54 8.10 5.54 -11.70
CA GLN A 54 6.64 5.65 -11.77
C GLN A 54 6.19 6.63 -12.85
N GLU A 55 6.81 7.80 -12.95
CA GLU A 55 6.48 8.77 -14.00
C GLU A 55 6.80 8.21 -15.40
N LEU A 56 7.98 7.61 -15.58
CA LEU A 56 8.35 6.96 -16.85
C LEU A 56 7.37 5.85 -17.25
N GLY A 57 6.85 5.09 -16.29
CA GLY A 57 5.85 4.05 -16.52
C GLY A 57 4.49 4.55 -17.04
N LYS A 58 4.15 5.84 -16.84
CA LYS A 58 2.93 6.44 -17.39
C LYS A 58 3.02 6.71 -18.89
N HIS A 59 4.24 6.80 -19.43
CA HIS A 59 4.46 7.15 -20.83
C HIS A 59 4.59 5.90 -21.70
N LYS A 60 3.55 5.59 -22.49
CA LYS A 60 3.53 4.43 -23.41
C LYS A 60 4.65 4.41 -24.45
N ALA A 61 5.27 5.57 -24.72
CA ALA A 61 6.41 5.69 -25.63
C ALA A 61 7.72 5.16 -25.03
N VAL A 62 7.83 5.07 -23.70
CA VAL A 62 9.02 4.52 -23.04
C VAL A 62 8.98 3.00 -23.18
N ARG A 63 9.89 2.46 -23.98
CA ARG A 63 9.97 1.01 -24.28
C ARG A 63 10.96 0.25 -23.41
N TYR A 64 11.95 0.96 -22.87
CA TYR A 64 13.06 0.37 -22.14
C TYR A 64 13.56 1.32 -21.07
N ILE A 65 13.81 0.78 -19.87
CA ILE A 65 14.39 1.49 -18.73
C ILE A 65 15.51 0.62 -18.15
N ASN A 66 16.70 1.19 -17.98
CA ASN A 66 17.83 0.53 -17.33
C ASN A 66 18.33 1.40 -16.17
N VAL A 67 18.39 0.82 -14.98
CA VAL A 67 18.91 1.45 -13.77
C VAL A 67 20.08 0.63 -13.28
N GLN A 68 21.22 1.27 -13.05
CA GLN A 68 22.44 0.62 -12.59
C GLN A 68 23.01 1.32 -11.35
N ARG A 69 23.40 0.51 -10.36
CA ARG A 69 24.19 0.94 -9.20
C ARG A 69 25.32 -0.06 -8.99
N SER A 70 26.56 0.30 -9.35
CA SER A 70 27.71 -0.60 -9.30
C SER A 70 27.45 -1.90 -10.08
N ARG A 71 27.37 -3.05 -9.39
CA ARG A 71 27.09 -4.37 -9.98
C ARG A 71 25.60 -4.69 -10.04
N ASP A 72 24.76 -3.93 -9.34
CA ASP A 72 23.32 -4.13 -9.34
C ASP A 72 22.71 -3.44 -10.56
N ARG A 73 21.86 -4.16 -11.28
CA ARG A 73 21.18 -3.66 -12.48
C ARG A 73 19.73 -4.13 -12.52
N LEU A 74 18.82 -3.21 -12.79
CA LEU A 74 17.41 -3.46 -13.06
C LEU A 74 17.09 -2.99 -14.48
N SER A 75 16.52 -3.88 -15.29
CA SER A 75 16.00 -3.54 -16.61
C SER A 75 14.52 -3.84 -16.70
N VAL A 76 13.73 -2.85 -17.12
CA VAL A 76 12.30 -2.98 -17.41
C VAL A 76 12.10 -2.74 -18.89
N GLU A 77 11.42 -3.67 -19.56
CA GLU A 77 11.14 -3.58 -20.98
C GLU A 77 9.66 -3.84 -21.27
N ASN A 78 9.09 -3.02 -22.13
CA ASN A 78 7.74 -3.22 -22.61
C ASN A 78 7.78 -4.18 -23.81
N ARG A 79 7.40 -5.44 -23.57
CA ARG A 79 7.32 -6.51 -24.60
C ARG A 79 5.99 -6.57 -25.33
N SER A 80 5.16 -5.53 -25.26
CA SER A 80 3.96 -5.47 -26.11
C SER A 80 4.42 -5.55 -27.57
N LEU A 81 4.18 -6.71 -28.20
CA LEU A 81 4.41 -6.96 -29.61
C LEU A 81 3.59 -5.91 -30.39
N ASN A 82 4.26 -5.16 -31.27
CA ASN A 82 3.56 -4.49 -32.37
C ASN A 82 3.17 -5.55 -33.41
#